data_AF-A0A1Y2CEL1-F1
#
_entry.id   AF-A0A1Y2CEL1-F1
#
_cell.length_a   1.000
_cell.length_b   1.000
_cell.length_c   1.000
_cell.angle_alpha   90.00
_cell.angle_beta   90.00
_cell.angle_gamma   90.00
#
_symmetry.space_group_name_H-M   'P 1'
#
loop_
_entity.id
_entity.type
_entity.pdbx_description
1 polymer ?
#
loop_
_entity_poly.entity_id
_entity_poly.type
_entity_poly.pdbx_seq_one_letter_code
_entity_poly.pdbx_strand_id
1 'polypeptide(L)'
;MPERASVLGKAELRSRVRGLVLGCGLSDALGLATEFMTKTEATRAHPLSAPIKFDQFVRDRHRIRWAEADFTDDTDQLIVLLTSIGTCEGRVDVHHFGGALKTWATVGLPLLNKLPYGLGMIVGRALRSPNFDADPHLAAFVVWLTSICSLAANGAVMRTAITGVPFFGILRLS
;
A
#
# COMPACT_ATOMS: atom_id res chain seq x y z
N MET A 1 -23.95 -8.94 -8.81
CA MET A 1 -22.90 -9.35 -7.84
C MET A 1 -23.37 -10.64 -7.21
N PRO A 2 -22.59 -11.72 -7.14
CA PRO A 2 -23.09 -12.97 -6.60
C PRO A 2 -23.44 -12.72 -5.13
N GLU A 3 -24.70 -12.92 -4.76
CA GLU A 3 -25.26 -12.70 -3.40
C GLU A 3 -24.64 -13.60 -2.32
N ARG A 4 -23.49 -14.23 -2.57
CA ARG A 4 -22.91 -15.32 -1.77
C ARG A 4 -21.38 -15.35 -1.77
N ALA A 5 -20.71 -14.19 -1.80
CA ALA A 5 -19.24 -14.17 -1.67
C ALA A 5 -18.76 -14.70 -0.29
N SER A 6 -19.64 -14.77 0.70
CA SER A 6 -19.35 -15.34 2.01
C SER A 6 -20.60 -15.86 2.71
N VAL A 7 -20.42 -16.84 3.59
CA VAL A 7 -21.41 -17.32 4.56
C VAL A 7 -21.30 -16.59 5.92
N LEU A 8 -20.30 -15.73 6.08
CA LEU A 8 -20.03 -15.02 7.33
C LEU A 8 -21.03 -13.88 7.55
N GLY A 9 -21.39 -13.67 8.82
CA GLY A 9 -22.22 -12.52 9.22
C GLY A 9 -21.49 -11.18 9.02
N LYS A 10 -22.27 -10.10 8.89
CA LYS A 10 -21.75 -8.73 8.66
C LYS A 10 -20.72 -8.28 9.71
N ALA A 11 -20.94 -8.63 10.98
CA ALA A 11 -20.03 -8.30 12.07
C ALA A 11 -18.67 -9.01 11.93
N GLU A 12 -18.69 -10.30 11.60
CA GLU A 12 -17.47 -11.07 11.39
C GLU A 12 -16.72 -10.58 10.14
N LEU A 13 -17.43 -10.36 9.04
CA LEU A 13 -16.89 -9.76 7.82
C LEU A 13 -16.18 -8.42 8.10
N ARG A 14 -16.80 -7.53 8.88
CA ARG A 14 -16.18 -6.28 9.32
C ARG A 14 -14.89 -6.52 10.13
N SER A 15 -14.90 -7.51 11.02
CA SER A 15 -13.71 -7.91 11.78
C SER A 15 -12.58 -8.40 10.87
N ARG A 16 -12.91 -9.20 9.85
CA ARG A 16 -11.91 -9.69 8.86
C ARG A 16 -11.30 -8.54 8.06
N VAL A 17 -12.11 -7.58 7.59
CA VAL A 17 -11.63 -6.40 6.86
C VAL A 17 -10.74 -5.52 7.74
N ARG A 18 -11.13 -5.30 9.01
CA ARG A 18 -10.27 -4.57 9.96
C ARG A 18 -8.95 -5.28 10.19
N GLY A 19 -8.99 -6.59 10.42
CA GLY A 19 -7.81 -7.42 10.58
C GLY A 19 -6.90 -7.38 9.34
N LEU A 20 -7.48 -7.35 8.14
CA LEU A 20 -6.72 -7.19 6.89
C LEU A 20 -5.95 -5.87 6.86
N VAL A 21 -6.64 -4.73 7.06
CA VAL A 21 -6.04 -3.40 6.98
C VAL A 21 -4.98 -3.21 8.07
N LEU A 22 -5.31 -3.58 9.32
CA LEU A 22 -4.37 -3.49 10.45
C LEU A 22 -3.19 -4.44 10.28
N GLY A 23 -3.43 -5.65 9.79
CA GLY A 23 -2.39 -6.64 9.52
C GLY A 23 -1.39 -6.16 8.48
N CYS A 24 -1.87 -5.60 7.37
CA CYS A 24 -1.02 -4.97 6.36
C CYS A 24 -0.17 -3.86 6.99
N GLY A 25 -0.78 -2.92 7.71
CA GLY A 25 -0.09 -1.80 8.36
C GLY A 25 0.98 -2.24 9.36
N LEU A 26 0.65 -3.20 10.23
CA LEU A 26 1.60 -3.75 11.20
C LEU A 26 2.75 -4.49 10.53
N SER A 27 2.46 -5.27 9.48
CA SER A 27 3.47 -6.03 8.76
C SER A 27 4.43 -5.14 7.96
N ASP A 28 3.92 -4.05 7.40
CA ASP A 28 4.70 -3.04 6.69
C ASP A 28 5.64 -2.31 7.66
N ALA A 29 5.09 -1.77 8.76
CA ALA A 29 5.89 -1.13 9.81
C ALA A 29 6.98 -2.05 10.37
N LEU A 30 6.67 -3.35 10.55
CA LEU A 30 7.65 -4.35 10.96
C LEU A 30 8.70 -4.64 9.88
N GLY A 31 8.27 -4.73 8.62
CA GLY A 31 9.15 -4.97 7.47
C GLY A 31 10.19 -3.85 7.29
N LEU A 32 9.79 -2.60 7.53
CA LEU A 32 10.67 -1.43 7.52
C LEU A 32 11.88 -1.61 8.46
N ALA A 33 11.72 -2.32 9.57
CA ALA A 33 12.83 -2.59 10.51
C ALA A 33 14.02 -3.32 9.87
N THR A 34 13.79 -4.04 8.76
CA THR A 34 14.80 -4.92 8.10
C THR A 34 14.96 -4.72 6.59
N GLU A 35 14.12 -3.89 5.95
CA GLU A 35 14.27 -3.49 4.54
C GLU A 35 15.71 -3.13 4.12
N PHE A 36 16.16 -3.69 2.99
CA PHE A 36 17.54 -3.57 2.46
C PHE A 36 18.67 -4.12 3.33
N MET A 37 18.38 -4.74 4.48
CA MET A 37 19.39 -5.48 5.23
C MET A 37 19.57 -6.88 4.65
N THR A 38 20.80 -7.36 4.62
CA THR A 38 21.07 -8.79 4.51
C THR A 38 20.54 -9.51 5.74
N LYS A 39 20.31 -10.83 5.64
CA LYS A 39 19.89 -11.65 6.79
C LYS A 39 20.84 -11.51 7.99
N THR A 40 22.14 -11.40 7.74
CA THR A 40 23.17 -11.23 8.78
C THR A 40 23.06 -9.87 9.46
N GLU A 41 22.87 -8.79 8.69
CA GLU A 41 22.68 -7.45 9.25
C GLU A 41 21.39 -7.36 10.06
N ALA A 42 20.29 -7.90 9.53
CA ALA A 42 19.00 -7.95 10.23
C ALA A 42 19.10 -8.72 11.54
N THR A 43 19.76 -9.89 11.55
CA THR A 43 19.94 -10.70 12.77
C THR A 43 20.84 -10.00 13.79
N ARG A 44 21.81 -9.20 13.34
CA ARG A 44 22.68 -8.41 14.23
C ARG A 44 21.94 -7.23 14.85
N ALA A 45 21.13 -6.52 14.06
CA ALA A 45 20.33 -5.40 14.51
C ALA A 45 19.16 -5.83 15.41
N HIS A 46 18.52 -6.95 15.06
CA HIS A 46 17.35 -7.50 15.72
C HIS A 46 17.54 -9.00 15.99
N PRO A 47 18.15 -9.37 17.14
CA PRO A 47 18.41 -10.76 17.47
C PRO A 47 17.14 -11.61 17.57
N LEU A 48 17.17 -12.81 16.98
CA LEU A 48 16.02 -13.74 16.96
C LEU A 48 15.57 -14.23 18.35
N SER A 49 16.34 -13.96 19.40
CA SER A 49 15.98 -14.27 20.79
C SER A 49 14.87 -13.37 21.35
N ALA A 50 14.50 -12.29 20.65
CA ALA A 50 13.42 -11.39 21.04
C ALA A 50 12.62 -10.91 19.82
N PRO A 51 11.33 -10.56 19.99
CA PRO A 51 10.58 -9.87 18.95
C PRO A 51 11.20 -8.51 18.61
N ILE A 52 11.13 -8.12 17.34
CA ILE A 52 11.42 -6.75 16.91
C ILE A 52 10.43 -5.81 17.61
N LYS A 53 10.95 -4.75 18.22
CA LYS A 53 10.13 -3.71 18.84
C LYS A 53 10.00 -2.50 17.92
N PHE A 54 8.79 -1.96 17.85
CA PHE A 54 8.43 -0.84 16.96
C PHE A 54 9.14 0.48 17.32
N ASP A 55 9.65 0.61 18.54
CA ASP A 55 10.37 1.77 19.08
C ASP A 55 11.90 1.59 19.05
N GLN A 56 12.42 0.53 18.42
CA GLN A 56 13.86 0.21 18.43
C GLN A 56 14.44 0.02 17.03
N PHE A 57 13.90 0.71 16.04
CA PHE A 57 14.38 0.61 14.67
C PHE A 57 15.74 1.29 14.52
N VAL A 58 16.65 0.63 13.80
CA VAL A 58 17.94 1.22 13.41
C VAL A 58 17.69 2.50 12.61
N ARG A 59 18.33 3.60 12.99
CA ARG A 59 18.20 4.90 12.32
C ARG A 59 19.32 5.10 11.30
N ASP A 60 19.22 4.39 10.17
CA ASP A 60 20.13 4.54 9.03
C ASP A 60 19.60 5.53 7.97
N ARG A 61 20.39 5.72 6.89
CA ARG A 61 20.03 6.63 5.78
C ARG A 61 18.66 6.32 5.16
N HIS A 62 18.22 5.08 5.17
CA HIS A 62 16.93 4.68 4.61
C HIS A 62 15.80 5.00 5.60
N ARG A 63 15.91 4.45 6.81
CA ARG A 63 14.87 4.48 7.86
C ARG A 63 14.67 5.84 8.50
N ILE A 64 15.67 6.72 8.44
CA ILE A 64 15.60 8.07 9.04
C ILE A 64 14.44 8.91 8.50
N ARG A 65 13.89 8.56 7.33
CA ARG A 65 12.75 9.24 6.72
C ARG A 65 11.43 9.04 7.46
N TRP A 66 11.29 7.95 8.21
CA TRP A 66 10.06 7.58 8.91
C TRP A 66 10.14 7.88 10.40
N ALA A 67 9.00 8.06 11.06
CA ALA A 67 8.97 8.10 12.52
C ALA A 67 9.18 6.69 13.11
N GLU A 68 9.36 6.60 14.43
CA GLU A 68 9.31 5.30 15.12
C GLU A 68 7.91 4.68 14.96
N ALA A 69 7.85 3.36 14.84
CA ALA A 69 6.61 2.60 14.60
C ALA A 69 5.80 2.99 13.35
N ASP A 70 6.39 3.73 12.42
CA ASP A 70 5.72 4.22 11.22
C ASP A 70 5.69 3.16 10.10
N PHE A 71 4.72 3.26 9.18
CA PHE A 71 4.58 2.40 8.00
C PHE A 71 5.06 3.08 6.71
N THR A 72 5.14 2.36 5.60
CA THR A 72 5.74 2.85 4.34
C THR A 72 4.69 3.14 3.27
N ASP A 73 5.13 3.24 2.01
CA ASP A 73 4.24 3.46 0.89
C ASP A 73 3.28 2.30 0.63
N ASP A 74 3.60 1.09 1.10
CA ASP A 74 2.71 -0.08 1.05
C ASP A 74 1.37 0.26 1.74
N THR A 75 1.42 0.71 3.00
CA THR A 75 0.22 1.05 3.77
C THR A 75 -0.39 2.37 3.34
N ASP A 76 0.42 3.38 3.00
CA ASP A 76 -0.10 4.65 2.51
C ASP A 76 -0.98 4.45 1.27
N GLN A 77 -0.46 3.71 0.28
CA GLN A 77 -1.17 3.50 -0.98
C GLN A 77 -2.35 2.53 -0.81
N LEU A 78 -2.31 1.63 0.18
CA LEU A 78 -3.48 0.84 0.59
C LEU A 78 -4.59 1.74 1.15
N ILE A 79 -4.27 2.72 2.00
CA ILE A 79 -5.24 3.70 2.53
C ILE A 79 -5.82 4.55 1.40
N VAL A 80 -4.99 5.02 0.47
CA VAL A 80 -5.43 5.76 -0.72
C VAL A 80 -6.40 4.92 -1.56
N LEU A 81 -6.08 3.65 -1.80
CA LEU A 81 -6.94 2.74 -2.57
C LEU A 81 -8.25 2.44 -1.84
N LEU A 82 -8.22 2.16 -0.53
CA LEU A 82 -9.41 1.96 0.28
C LEU A 82 -10.32 3.18 0.24
N THR A 83 -9.75 4.38 0.40
CA THR A 83 -10.49 5.64 0.35
C THR A 83 -11.12 5.84 -1.02
N SER A 84 -10.35 5.61 -2.09
CA SER A 84 -10.84 5.67 -3.47
C SER A 84 -12.02 4.73 -3.71
N ILE A 85 -11.94 3.48 -3.24
CA ILE A 85 -13.03 2.51 -3.34
C ILE A 85 -14.28 3.00 -2.59
N GLY A 86 -14.11 3.56 -1.39
CA GLY A 86 -15.21 4.15 -0.62
C GLY A 86 -15.88 5.31 -1.36
N THR A 87 -15.10 6.24 -1.90
CA THR A 87 -15.59 7.37 -2.71
C THR A 87 -16.31 6.90 -3.98
N CYS A 88 -15.88 5.79 -4.56
CA CYS A 88 -16.48 5.20 -5.76
C CYS A 88 -17.57 4.16 -5.47
N GLU A 89 -18.24 4.24 -4.32
CA GLU A 89 -19.39 3.39 -3.95
C GLU A 89 -19.06 1.88 -3.97
N GLY A 90 -17.84 1.53 -3.55
CA GLY A 90 -17.35 0.16 -3.57
C GLY A 90 -16.81 -0.29 -4.94
N ARG A 91 -16.65 0.59 -5.92
CA ARG A 91 -16.01 0.24 -7.20
C ARG A 91 -14.52 0.54 -7.16
N VAL A 92 -13.72 -0.36 -7.74
CA VAL A 92 -12.32 -0.06 -8.06
C VAL A 92 -12.31 0.75 -9.34
N ASP A 93 -12.30 2.07 -9.21
CA ASP A 93 -12.21 3.00 -10.33
C ASP A 93 -10.74 3.39 -10.57
N VAL A 94 -10.23 3.02 -11.75
CA VAL A 94 -8.81 3.17 -12.11
C VAL A 94 -8.41 4.64 -12.24
N HIS A 95 -9.30 5.49 -12.76
CA HIS A 95 -9.00 6.92 -12.94
C HIS A 95 -9.05 7.65 -11.60
N HIS A 96 -10.06 7.37 -10.78
CA HIS A 96 -10.14 7.97 -9.46
C HIS A 96 -8.96 7.54 -8.59
N PHE A 97 -8.60 6.25 -8.57
CA PHE A 97 -7.44 5.77 -7.83
C PHE A 97 -6.14 6.35 -8.40
N GLY A 98 -5.98 6.42 -9.72
CA GLY A 98 -4.82 7.02 -10.37
C GLY A 98 -4.62 8.47 -9.95
N GLY A 99 -5.68 9.28 -9.98
CA GLY A 99 -5.66 10.67 -9.51
C GLY A 99 -5.30 10.77 -8.03
N ALA A 100 -5.95 9.97 -7.18
CA ALA A 100 -5.68 9.96 -5.74
C ALA A 100 -4.23 9.54 -5.41
N LEU A 101 -3.69 8.56 -6.13
CA LEU A 101 -2.30 8.11 -5.99
C LEU A 101 -1.30 9.19 -6.43
N LYS A 102 -1.61 9.92 -7.50
CA LYS A 102 -0.81 11.08 -7.96
C LYS A 102 -0.82 12.22 -6.94
N THR A 103 -1.98 12.49 -6.33
CA THR A 103 -2.09 13.44 -5.22
C THR A 103 -1.24 13.00 -4.03
N TRP A 104 -1.37 11.74 -3.58
CA TRP A 104 -0.53 11.22 -2.49
C TRP A 104 0.96 11.36 -2.81
N ALA A 105 1.40 11.02 -4.03
CA ALA A 105 2.80 11.17 -4.42
C ALA A 105 3.34 12.62 -4.34
N THR A 106 2.43 13.62 -4.27
CA THR A 106 2.78 15.04 -4.15
C THR A 106 2.70 15.54 -2.70
N VAL A 107 1.68 15.14 -1.94
CA VAL A 107 1.38 15.72 -0.60
C VAL A 107 1.37 14.72 0.56
N GLY A 108 1.54 13.42 0.29
CA GLY A 108 1.48 12.36 1.27
C GLY A 108 0.07 12.09 1.79
N LEU A 109 -0.05 11.77 3.08
CA LEU A 109 -1.30 11.60 3.80
C LEU A 109 -1.48 12.75 4.81
N PRO A 110 -2.14 13.86 4.43
CA PRO A 110 -2.32 15.01 5.31
C PRO A 110 -3.04 14.69 6.61
N LEU A 111 -4.01 13.76 6.58
CA LEU A 111 -4.76 13.32 7.76
C LEU A 111 -3.86 12.70 8.85
N LEU A 112 -2.69 12.20 8.47
CA LEU A 112 -1.71 11.59 9.36
C LEU A 112 -0.44 12.44 9.51
N ASN A 113 -0.42 13.65 8.95
CA ASN A 113 0.77 14.51 8.88
C ASN A 113 2.01 13.77 8.32
N LYS A 114 1.79 12.94 7.30
CA LYS A 114 2.82 12.03 6.75
C LYS A 114 3.16 12.39 5.31
N LEU A 115 4.45 12.49 5.02
CA LEU A 115 4.98 12.77 3.68
C LEU A 115 5.08 11.48 2.83
N PRO A 116 5.08 11.58 1.48
CA PRO A 116 5.03 10.41 0.59
C PRO A 116 6.41 9.75 0.41
N TYR A 117 6.93 9.18 1.50
CA TYR A 117 8.17 8.41 1.46
C TYR A 117 7.93 7.03 0.84
N GLY A 118 9.02 6.36 0.44
CA GLY A 118 8.95 4.98 -0.06
C GLY A 118 8.60 4.83 -1.54
N LEU A 119 8.01 5.86 -2.18
CA LEU A 119 7.54 5.79 -3.58
C LEU A 119 8.50 5.06 -4.53
N GLY A 120 8.09 3.85 -4.91
CA GLY A 120 8.82 3.02 -5.87
C GLY A 120 9.02 3.71 -7.22
N MET A 121 10.21 3.51 -7.80
CA MET A 121 10.62 4.14 -9.07
C MET A 121 9.64 3.89 -10.23
N ILE A 122 9.11 2.68 -10.35
CA ILE A 122 8.17 2.29 -11.42
C ILE A 122 6.84 3.02 -11.26
N VAL A 123 6.29 3.03 -10.05
CA VAL A 123 5.04 3.74 -9.73
C VAL A 123 5.24 5.23 -10.02
N GLY A 124 6.33 5.82 -9.53
CA GLY A 124 6.65 7.22 -9.80
C GLY A 124 6.80 7.54 -11.28
N ARG A 125 7.40 6.65 -12.09
CA ARG A 125 7.49 6.83 -13.55
C ARG A 125 6.12 6.79 -14.21
N ALA A 126 5.24 5.87 -13.81
CA ALA A 126 3.89 5.80 -14.36
C ALA A 126 3.11 7.09 -14.07
N LEU A 127 3.14 7.56 -12.81
CA LEU A 127 2.44 8.79 -12.38
C LEU A 127 2.92 10.06 -13.10
N ARG A 128 4.18 10.09 -13.54
CA ARG A 128 4.76 11.21 -14.31
C ARG A 128 4.56 11.09 -15.82
N SER A 129 3.98 10.00 -16.31
CA SER A 129 3.69 9.86 -17.73
C SER A 129 2.68 10.95 -18.17
N PRO A 130 2.92 11.66 -19.30
CA PRO A 130 2.02 12.70 -19.78
C PRO A 130 0.58 12.22 -19.98
N ASN A 131 0.40 10.95 -20.35
CA ASN A 131 -0.90 10.35 -20.63
C ASN A 131 -1.48 9.58 -19.43
N PHE A 132 -0.86 9.66 -18.24
CA PHE A 132 -1.31 8.88 -17.08
C PHE A 132 -2.75 9.18 -16.71
N ASP A 133 -3.18 10.45 -16.74
CA ASP A 133 -4.54 10.82 -16.34
C ASP A 133 -5.60 10.30 -17.34
N ALA A 134 -5.22 10.20 -18.62
CA ALA A 134 -6.09 9.70 -19.68
C ALA A 134 -6.14 8.18 -19.76
N ASP A 135 -5.01 7.49 -19.58
CA ASP A 135 -4.93 6.04 -19.58
C ASP A 135 -3.83 5.55 -18.61
N PRO A 136 -4.18 5.36 -17.32
CA PRO A 136 -3.24 4.88 -16.30
C PRO A 136 -2.63 3.52 -16.63
N HIS A 137 -3.39 2.64 -17.29
CA HIS A 137 -2.93 1.30 -17.65
C HIS A 137 -1.90 1.34 -18.77
N LEU A 138 -2.17 2.10 -19.84
CA LEU A 138 -1.21 2.29 -20.92
C LEU A 138 0.06 2.98 -20.41
N ALA A 139 -0.07 3.99 -19.55
CA ALA A 139 1.09 4.63 -18.94
C ALA A 139 1.96 3.64 -18.14
N ALA A 140 1.34 2.78 -17.32
CA ALA A 140 2.06 1.73 -16.59
C ALA A 140 2.69 0.70 -17.53
N PHE A 141 1.97 0.30 -18.58
CA PHE A 141 2.45 -0.64 -19.59
C PHE A 141 3.66 -0.10 -20.36
N VAL A 142 3.65 1.17 -20.77
CA VAL A 142 4.79 1.82 -21.43
C VAL A 142 6.01 1.87 -20.51
N VAL A 143 5.83 2.14 -19.22
CA VAL A 143 6.94 2.10 -18.24
C VAL A 143 7.52 0.69 -18.13
N TRP A 144 6.68 -0.34 -18.14
CA TRP A 144 7.14 -1.73 -18.13
C TRP A 144 7.87 -2.10 -19.43
N LEU A 145 7.31 -1.76 -20.61
CA LEU A 145 7.96 -2.01 -21.90
C LEU A 145 9.32 -1.32 -22.01
N THR A 146 9.41 -0.05 -21.62
CA THR A 146 10.68 0.72 -21.64
C THR A 146 11.72 0.19 -20.67
N SER A 147 11.32 -0.66 -19.72
CA SER A 147 12.23 -1.40 -18.85
C SER A 147 12.70 -2.74 -19.43
N ILE A 148 12.49 -2.97 -20.72
CA ILE A 148 12.77 -4.24 -21.40
C ILE A 148 12.01 -5.40 -20.73
N CYS A 149 10.80 -5.10 -20.25
CA CYS A 149 9.92 -6.06 -19.58
C CYS A 149 10.54 -6.74 -18.33
N SER A 150 11.63 -6.18 -17.78
CA SER A 150 12.40 -6.80 -16.69
C SER A 150 11.93 -6.41 -15.29
N LEU A 151 11.07 -5.39 -15.19
CA LEU A 151 10.62 -4.86 -13.92
C LEU A 151 9.31 -5.51 -13.45
N ALA A 152 9.40 -6.35 -12.43
CA ALA A 152 8.28 -6.99 -11.74
C ALA A 152 8.29 -6.66 -10.23
N ALA A 153 8.27 -5.37 -9.90
CA ALA A 153 8.31 -4.93 -8.50
C ALA A 153 7.00 -5.19 -7.75
N ASN A 154 7.08 -5.21 -6.42
CA ASN A 154 5.96 -5.43 -5.49
C ASN A 154 4.89 -4.32 -5.47
N GLY A 155 5.15 -3.16 -6.10
CA GLY A 155 4.36 -1.94 -5.98
C GLY A 155 2.85 -2.10 -6.19
N ALA A 156 2.41 -3.01 -7.06
CA ALA A 156 0.98 -3.29 -7.25
C ALA A 156 0.42 -4.29 -6.20
N VAL A 157 1.21 -5.31 -5.83
CA VAL A 157 0.77 -6.42 -4.96
C VAL A 157 0.57 -5.96 -3.53
N MET A 158 1.47 -5.11 -3.00
CA MET A 158 1.48 -4.64 -1.61
C MET A 158 0.15 -4.02 -1.14
N ARG A 159 -0.61 -3.42 -2.06
CA ARG A 159 -1.89 -2.74 -1.78
C ARG A 159 -3.12 -3.48 -2.31
N THR A 160 -2.94 -4.62 -2.99
CA THR A 160 -4.02 -5.22 -3.80
C THR A 160 -5.13 -5.85 -2.98
N ALA A 161 -4.84 -6.29 -1.74
CA ALA A 161 -5.76 -7.08 -0.94
C ALA A 161 -7.12 -6.38 -0.71
N ILE A 162 -7.13 -5.05 -0.67
CA ILE A 162 -8.34 -4.27 -0.43
C ILE A 162 -9.32 -4.27 -1.61
N THR A 163 -8.84 -4.57 -2.83
CA THR A 163 -9.68 -4.63 -4.03
C THR A 163 -10.74 -5.74 -3.95
N GLY A 164 -10.52 -6.76 -3.11
CA GLY A 164 -11.47 -7.84 -2.86
C GLY A 164 -12.60 -7.47 -1.89
N VAL A 165 -12.43 -6.43 -1.06
CA VAL A 165 -13.39 -6.08 0.00
C VAL A 165 -14.79 -5.74 -0.52
N PRO A 166 -14.97 -4.99 -1.62
CA PRO A 166 -16.29 -4.66 -2.13
C PRO A 166 -17.18 -5.86 -2.47
N PHE A 167 -16.58 -7.00 -2.82
CA PHE A 167 -17.32 -8.21 -3.16
C PHE A 167 -18.07 -8.83 -1.96
N PHE A 168 -17.76 -8.40 -0.73
CA PHE A 168 -18.42 -8.85 0.50
C PHE A 168 -19.57 -7.93 0.94
N GLY A 169 -19.92 -6.89 0.18
CA GLY A 169 -21.09 -6.03 0.46
C GLY A 169 -20.96 -5.13 1.70
N ILE A 170 -19.76 -4.97 2.26
CA ILE A 170 -19.50 -4.23 3.51
C ILE A 170 -19.39 -2.72 3.28
N LEU A 171 -19.00 -2.29 2.07
CA LEU A 171 -18.72 -0.89 1.72
C LEU A 171 -19.88 -0.18 1.01
N ARG A 172 -21.03 -0.83 0.84
CA ARG A 172 -22.24 -0.15 0.36
C ARG A 172 -22.88 0.57 1.53
N LEU A 173 -22.81 1.89 1.53
CA LEU A 173 -23.69 2.73 2.34
C LEU A 173 -25.11 2.51 1.78
N SER A 174 -25.98 1.97 2.61
CA SER A 174 -27.41 1.80 2.35
C SER A 174 -28.11 3.15 2.25
#